data_AF-C6E5L8-F1
#
_entry.id   AF-C6E5L8-F1
#
_cell.length_a   1.000
_cell.length_b   1.000
_cell.length_c   1.000
_cell.angle_alpha   90.00
_cell.angle_beta   90.00
_cell.angle_gamma   90.00
#
_symmetry.space_group_name_H-M   'P 1'
#
loop_
_entity.id
_entity.type
_entity.pdbx_description
1 polymer ?
#
loop_
_entity_poly.entity_id
_entity_poly.type
_entity_poly.pdbx_seq_one_letter_code
_entity_poly.pdbx_strand_id
1 'polypeptide(L)'
;MKKIVAAVALTLAFAVSAMAADSVVYPAKNGNVTFNHKGHSAKNECKVCHGDGAPAKIAINKEAAHGKACKECHAAKGGPTKCGDCHKK
;
A
#
# COMPACT_ATOMS: atom_id res chain seq x y z
N MET A 1 29.43 -17.62 46.14
CA MET A 1 30.10 -16.70 45.19
C MET A 1 29.63 -17.11 43.79
N LYS A 2 28.81 -16.28 43.13
CA LYS A 2 29.18 -15.65 41.83
C LYS A 2 29.83 -16.70 40.91
N LYS A 3 29.20 -17.14 39.84
CA LYS A 3 29.00 -16.33 38.63
C LYS A 3 28.00 -17.02 37.68
N ILE A 4 27.06 -16.22 37.18
CA ILE A 4 26.74 -16.11 35.75
C ILE A 4 26.39 -17.42 35.02
N VAL A 5 25.09 -17.76 34.95
CA VAL A 5 24.44 -18.20 33.68
C VAL A 5 22.94 -17.87 33.78
N ALA A 6 22.60 -16.60 34.00
CA ALA A 6 21.21 -16.17 33.90
C ALA A 6 20.98 -15.63 32.48
N ALA A 7 20.22 -16.41 31.71
CA ALA A 7 19.28 -15.96 30.71
C ALA A 7 19.68 -14.72 29.88
N VAL A 8 20.30 -14.98 28.71
CA VAL A 8 20.06 -14.11 27.55
C VAL A 8 19.29 -14.96 26.55
N ALA A 9 17.99 -14.98 26.77
CA ALA A 9 17.02 -15.47 25.81
C ALA A 9 17.21 -14.69 24.50
N LEU A 10 17.77 -15.39 23.52
CA LEU A 10 17.27 -15.45 22.16
C LEU A 10 16.51 -14.18 21.71
N THR A 11 17.24 -13.12 21.38
CA THR A 11 16.67 -12.02 20.59
C THR A 11 16.50 -12.50 19.15
N LEU A 12 15.41 -13.24 18.90
CA LEU A 12 14.87 -13.36 17.55
C LEU A 12 14.49 -11.94 17.11
N ALA A 13 15.38 -11.30 16.36
CA ALA A 13 15.01 -10.20 15.50
C ALA A 13 14.00 -10.76 14.50
N PHE A 14 12.71 -10.65 14.80
CA PHE A 14 11.67 -10.82 13.79
C PHE A 14 11.87 -9.70 12.78
N ALA A 15 12.62 -10.00 11.71
CA ALA A 15 12.52 -9.26 10.46
C ALA A 15 11.09 -9.48 9.97
N VAL A 16 10.17 -8.61 10.39
CA VAL A 16 8.82 -8.55 9.84
C VAL A 16 8.99 -8.06 8.42
N SER A 17 9.18 -8.98 7.49
CA SER A 17 9.01 -8.75 6.07
C SER A 17 7.59 -8.20 5.88
N ALA A 18 7.48 -6.91 5.57
CA ALA A 18 6.23 -6.24 5.29
C ALA A 18 5.62 -6.83 4.01
N MET A 19 4.82 -7.88 4.16
CA MET A 19 4.08 -8.45 3.04
C MET A 19 3.05 -7.43 2.57
N ALA A 20 3.08 -7.09 1.29
CA ALA A 20 2.09 -6.19 0.73
C ALA A 20 0.72 -6.88 0.69
N ALA A 21 -0.34 -6.17 1.10
CA ALA A 21 -1.69 -6.69 1.01
C ALA A 21 -2.11 -6.85 -0.46
N ASP A 22 -2.87 -7.90 -0.78
CA ASP A 22 -3.42 -8.10 -2.13
C ASP A 22 -4.42 -6.97 -2.51
N SER A 23 -5.14 -6.45 -1.51
CA SER A 23 -6.03 -5.30 -1.67
C SER A 23 -5.99 -4.38 -0.45
N VAL A 24 -6.31 -3.11 -0.68
CA VAL A 24 -6.37 -2.06 0.35
C VAL A 24 -7.70 -1.34 0.22
N VAL A 25 -8.43 -1.18 1.33
CA VAL A 25 -9.68 -0.42 1.35
C VAL A 25 -9.42 0.96 1.92
N TYR A 26 -9.75 2.00 1.16
CA TYR A 26 -9.74 3.38 1.60
C TYR A 26 -11.15 3.81 1.99
N PRO A 27 -11.44 4.00 3.30
CA PRO A 27 -12.74 4.46 3.72
C PRO A 27 -12.96 5.90 3.28
N ALA A 28 -14.12 6.18 2.69
CA ALA A 28 -14.50 7.52 2.29
C ALA A 28 -16.01 7.74 2.46
N LYS A 29 -16.40 8.95 2.86
CA LYS A 29 -17.80 9.30 3.16
C LYS A 29 -18.74 9.09 1.97
N ASN A 30 -18.21 9.16 0.75
CA ASN A 30 -18.94 9.02 -0.50
C ASN A 30 -18.93 7.59 -1.07
N GLY A 31 -18.44 6.60 -0.31
CA GLY A 31 -18.30 5.21 -0.72
C GLY A 31 -16.84 4.77 -0.62
N ASN A 32 -16.61 3.58 -0.09
CA ASN A 32 -15.27 3.03 0.06
C ASN A 32 -14.63 2.81 -1.31
N VAL A 33 -13.31 2.99 -1.38
CA VAL A 33 -12.53 2.69 -2.58
C VAL A 33 -11.67 1.48 -2.30
N THR A 34 -11.88 0.40 -3.04
CA THR A 34 -11.06 -0.81 -2.96
C THR A 34 -9.95 -0.76 -4.00
N PHE A 35 -8.71 -0.64 -3.55
CA PHE A 35 -7.52 -0.70 -4.38
C PHE A 35 -7.02 -2.14 -4.48
N ASN A 36 -7.09 -2.71 -5.68
CA ASN A 36 -6.52 -4.03 -5.97
C ASN A 36 -5.01 -3.91 -6.22
N HIS A 37 -4.22 -3.93 -5.15
CA HIS A 37 -2.76 -3.77 -5.21
C HIS A 37 -2.10 -4.87 -6.06
N LYS A 38 -2.52 -6.13 -5.89
CA LYS A 38 -2.03 -7.27 -6.68
C LYS A 38 -2.31 -7.10 -8.18
N GLY A 39 -3.50 -6.64 -8.53
CA GLY A 39 -3.88 -6.38 -9.92
C GLY A 39 -3.07 -5.24 -10.55
N HIS A 40 -2.67 -4.24 -9.77
CA HIS A 40 -1.81 -3.16 -10.24
C HIS A 40 -0.36 -3.61 -10.39
N SER A 41 0.19 -4.36 -9.42
CA SER A 41 1.56 -4.86 -9.49
C SER A 41 1.77 -5.93 -10.57
N ALA A 42 0.72 -6.66 -10.96
CA ALA A 42 0.76 -7.57 -12.10
C ALA A 42 0.88 -6.85 -13.46
N LYS A 43 0.53 -5.55 -13.52
CA LYS A 43 0.50 -4.76 -14.76
C LYS A 43 1.52 -3.62 -14.80
N ASN A 44 2.10 -3.28 -13.66
CA ASN A 44 2.99 -2.13 -13.50
C ASN A 44 4.19 -2.50 -12.64
N GLU A 45 5.33 -1.87 -12.92
CA GLU A 45 6.49 -1.98 -12.04
C GLU A 45 6.22 -1.32 -10.68
N CYS A 46 6.80 -1.85 -9.60
CA CYS A 46 6.63 -1.33 -8.24
C CYS A 46 6.99 0.16 -8.13
N LYS A 47 8.00 0.59 -8.90
CA LYS A 47 8.50 1.97 -8.92
C LYS A 47 7.50 3.00 -9.42
N VAL A 48 6.49 2.58 -10.19
CA VAL A 48 5.43 3.47 -10.71
C VAL A 48 4.69 4.17 -9.57
N CYS A 49 4.52 3.48 -8.42
CA CYS A 49 3.85 4.04 -7.25
C CYS A 49 4.81 4.32 -6.09
N HIS A 50 5.87 3.50 -5.92
CA HIS A 50 6.78 3.58 -4.77
C HIS A 50 8.07 4.36 -5.05
N GLY A 51 8.32 4.79 -6.29
CA GLY A 51 9.61 5.36 -6.70
C GLY A 51 10.73 4.32 -6.70
N ASP A 52 11.98 4.78 -6.75
CA ASP A 52 13.16 3.91 -6.80
C ASP A 52 13.53 3.27 -5.45
N GLY A 53 12.85 3.68 -4.37
CA GLY A 53 13.07 3.16 -3.03
C GLY A 53 12.40 1.80 -2.78
N ALA A 54 12.72 1.21 -1.62
CA ALA A 54 12.03 0.02 -1.14
C ALA A 54 10.52 0.32 -0.97
N PRO A 55 9.61 -0.52 -1.52
CA PRO A 55 8.18 -0.31 -1.37
C PRO A 55 7.76 -0.21 0.09
N ALA A 56 7.03 0.85 0.39
CA ALA A 56 6.47 1.12 1.72
C ALA A 56 5.02 1.57 1.60
N LYS A 57 4.28 1.52 2.72
CA LYS A 57 2.89 1.98 2.76
C LYS A 57 2.81 3.46 2.34
N ILE A 58 2.03 3.72 1.29
CA ILE A 58 1.79 5.08 0.79
C ILE A 58 0.63 5.69 1.57
N ALA A 59 0.84 6.87 2.15
CA ALA A 59 -0.25 7.66 2.71
C ALA A 59 -1.07 8.26 1.56
N ILE A 60 -2.33 7.82 1.43
CA ILE A 60 -3.25 8.32 0.42
C ILE A 60 -4.26 9.25 1.09
N ASN A 61 -4.30 10.49 0.63
CA ASN A 61 -5.34 11.46 0.96
C ASN A 61 -6.18 11.76 -0.30
N LYS A 62 -7.17 12.65 -0.14
CA LYS A 62 -8.10 13.02 -1.21
C LYS A 62 -7.35 13.62 -2.40
N GLU A 63 -6.40 14.51 -2.14
CA GLU A 63 -5.67 15.26 -3.18
C GLU A 63 -4.78 14.31 -3.99
N ALA A 64 -4.04 13.41 -3.31
CA ALA A 64 -3.20 12.42 -3.96
C ALA A 64 -4.02 11.44 -4.81
N ALA A 65 -5.13 10.93 -4.27
CA ALA A 65 -6.00 9.97 -4.96
C ALA A 65 -6.66 10.58 -6.22
N HIS A 66 -7.11 11.82 -6.15
CA HIS A 66 -7.70 12.52 -7.30
C HIS A 66 -6.65 13.09 -8.27
N GLY A 67 -5.36 12.95 -7.97
CA GLY A 67 -4.25 13.30 -8.84
C GLY A 67 -3.41 12.08 -9.22
N LYS A 68 -2.09 12.26 -9.13
CA LYS A 68 -1.03 11.31 -9.52
C LYS A 68 -1.12 9.91 -8.91
N ALA A 69 -1.63 9.75 -7.69
CA ALA A 69 -1.62 8.44 -7.04
C ALA A 69 -2.64 7.47 -7.66
N CYS A 70 -3.71 7.96 -8.29
CA CYS A 70 -4.71 7.11 -8.94
C CYS A 70 -5.24 7.72 -10.25
N LYS A 71 -5.94 8.86 -10.16
CA LYS A 71 -6.77 9.38 -11.25
C LYS A 71 -5.99 9.78 -12.50
N GLU A 72 -4.82 10.41 -12.36
CA GLU A 72 -4.03 10.84 -13.52
C GLU A 72 -3.52 9.65 -14.34
N CYS A 73 -2.98 8.62 -13.68
CA CYS A 73 -2.56 7.40 -14.35
C CYS A 73 -3.75 6.70 -15.04
N HIS A 74 -4.89 6.62 -14.36
CA HIS A 74 -6.12 6.07 -14.95
C HIS A 74 -6.58 6.85 -16.18
N ALA A 75 -6.54 8.18 -16.16
CA ALA A 75 -6.89 9.00 -17.31
C ALA A 75 -5.98 8.71 -18.52
N ALA A 76 -4.68 8.48 -18.27
CA ALA A 76 -3.71 8.17 -19.32
C ALA A 76 -3.77 6.73 -19.83
N LYS A 77 -4.20 5.78 -18.99
CA LYS A 77 -4.11 4.33 -19.27
C LYS A 77 -5.47 3.63 -19.38
N GLY A 78 -6.58 4.38 -19.40
CA GLY A 78 -7.93 3.82 -19.53
C GLY A 78 -8.48 3.18 -18.25
N GLY A 79 -8.02 3.63 -17.08
CA GLY A 79 -8.56 3.23 -15.78
C GLY A 79 -9.81 4.04 -15.39
N PRO A 80 -10.42 3.73 -14.23
CA PRO A 80 -11.61 4.42 -13.75
C PRO A 80 -11.34 5.89 -13.39
N THR A 81 -12.16 6.80 -13.91
CA THR A 81 -12.02 8.26 -13.72
C THR A 81 -13.29 8.94 -13.22
N LYS A 82 -14.45 8.26 -13.25
CA LYS A 82 -15.72 8.80 -12.75
C LYS A 82 -15.87 8.48 -11.27
N CYS A 83 -16.62 9.32 -10.55
CA CYS A 83 -16.79 9.22 -9.11
C CYS A 83 -17.25 7.81 -8.65
N GLY A 84 -18.28 7.28 -9.29
CA GLY A 84 -18.87 5.98 -8.97
C GLY A 84 -18.08 4.78 -9.46
N ASP A 85 -17.04 4.96 -10.28
CA ASP A 85 -16.19 3.85 -10.73
C ASP A 85 -15.23 3.43 -9.61
N CYS A 86 -14.78 4.39 -8.80
CA CYS A 86 -13.93 4.16 -7.64
C CYS A 86 -14.71 4.07 -6.32
N HIS A 87 -15.61 5.03 -6.07
CA HIS A 87 -16.36 5.09 -4.81
C HIS A 87 -17.61 4.21 -4.86
N LYS A 88 -17.55 3.06 -4.18
CA LYS A 88 -18.66 2.10 -4.08
C LYS A 88 -19.29 2.22 -2.69
N LYS A 89 -20.60 2.46 -2.66
CA LYS A 89 -21.41 2.45 -1.44
C LYS A 89 -21.94 1.04 -1.18
#